data_AF-A0A4R6F7Z4-F1
#
_entry.id   AF-A0A4R6F7Z4-F1
#
_cell.length_a   1.000
_cell.length_b   1.000
_cell.length_c   1.000
_cell.angle_alpha   90.00
_cell.angle_beta   90.00
_cell.angle_gamma   90.00
#
_symmetry.space_group_name_H-M   'P 1'
#
loop_
_entity.id
_entity.type
_entity.pdbx_description
1 polymer ?
#
loop_
_entity_poly.entity_id
_entity_poly.type
_entity_poly.pdbx_seq_one_letter_code
_entity_poly.pdbx_strand_id
1 'polypeptide(L)'
;MSNAKQAKVALLSKDEALKLIKTNGNRIVSLRDDLQRIAVAAIGYANVHGDVTIAQAAVAVMTKGVTASKFIAYLCAHGQLEKDDKLGVRYIKRDDVTKDVAELVTTLADKKWFDHTAARVKKEEYDAKDELQRVITRLQKAAKKEGVVVHYETLLAQVALVVAKGVDVELPLPKAA
;
A
#
# COMPACT_ATOMS: atom_id res chain seq x y z
N MET A 1 17.01 28.66 11.68
CA MET A 1 16.23 28.49 12.93
C MET A 1 15.56 27.12 12.88
N SER A 2 16.15 26.12 13.55
CA SER A 2 15.61 24.75 13.61
C SER A 2 14.80 24.62 14.90
N ASN A 3 13.49 24.49 14.80
CA ASN A 3 12.62 24.20 15.93
C ASN A 3 12.10 22.76 15.78
N ALA A 4 13.03 21.80 15.82
CA ALA A 4 12.68 20.39 15.99
C ALA A 4 12.32 20.18 17.46
N LYS A 5 11.01 20.13 17.73
CA LYS A 5 10.43 19.67 18.99
C LYS A 5 10.82 18.20 19.18
N GLN A 6 12.02 17.94 19.71
CA GLN A 6 12.37 16.61 20.22
C GLN A 6 11.45 16.35 21.41
N ALA A 7 10.41 15.55 21.20
CA ALA A 7 9.62 15.02 22.28
C ALA A 7 10.56 14.16 23.14
N LYS A 8 10.86 14.61 24.37
CA LYS A 8 11.50 13.78 25.39
C LYS A 8 10.64 12.53 25.59
N VAL A 9 11.10 11.38 25.12
CA VAL A 9 10.54 10.09 25.50
C VAL A 9 10.95 9.86 26.95
N ALA A 10 10.10 10.24 27.89
CA ALA A 10 10.28 9.98 29.31
C ALA A 10 9.63 8.64 29.69
N LEU A 11 10.26 7.89 30.60
CA LEU A 11 9.66 6.70 31.19
C LEU A 11 8.42 7.12 31.99
N LEU A 12 7.25 6.66 31.57
CA LEU A 12 5.98 6.94 32.24
C LEU A 12 5.85 6.10 33.51
N SER A 13 5.22 6.66 34.55
CA SER A 13 4.71 5.83 35.66
C SER A 13 3.61 4.89 35.17
N LYS A 14 3.31 3.85 35.95
CA LYS A 14 2.26 2.87 35.60
C LYS A 14 0.90 3.54 35.39
N ASP A 15 0.52 4.48 36.25
CA ASP A 15 -0.79 5.15 36.18
C ASP A 15 -0.88 6.10 34.98
N GLU A 16 0.19 6.81 34.66
CA GLU A 16 0.28 7.64 33.46
C GLU A 16 0.20 6.79 32.19
N ALA A 17 0.89 5.66 32.16
CA ALA A 17 0.83 4.72 31.04
C ALA A 17 -0.59 4.16 30.84
N LEU A 18 -1.27 3.72 31.92
CA LEU A 18 -2.64 3.21 31.84
C LEU A 18 -3.63 4.27 31.36
N LYS A 19 -3.50 5.52 31.83
CA LYS A 19 -4.32 6.64 31.38
C LYS A 19 -4.07 6.97 29.90
N LEU A 20 -2.82 6.94 29.46
CA LEU A 20 -2.44 7.17 28.07
C LEU A 20 -3.00 6.07 27.16
N ILE A 21 -2.92 4.80 27.58
CA ILE A 21 -3.49 3.65 26.86
C ILE A 21 -4.98 3.85 26.65
N LYS A 22 -5.74 4.17 27.71
CA LYS A 22 -7.20 4.36 27.61
C LYS A 22 -7.56 5.52 26.67
N THR A 23 -6.86 6.65 26.81
CA THR A 23 -7.10 7.85 26.00
C THR A 23 -6.81 7.59 24.52
N ASN A 24 -5.67 6.95 24.22
CA ASN A 24 -5.29 6.63 22.85
C ASN A 24 -6.15 5.52 22.26
N GLY A 25 -6.58 4.53 23.06
CA GLY A 25 -7.52 3.50 22.63
C GLY A 25 -8.82 4.10 22.09
N ASN A 26 -9.42 5.03 22.83
CA ASN A 26 -10.63 5.71 22.38
C ASN A 26 -10.41 6.53 21.10
N ARG A 27 -9.28 7.26 21.01
CA ARG A 27 -8.92 8.03 19.82
C ARG A 27 -8.75 7.14 18.58
N ILE A 28 -8.17 5.95 18.74
CA ILE A 28 -8.01 4.99 17.64
C ILE A 28 -9.37 4.52 17.14
N VAL A 29 -10.32 4.25 18.04
CA VAL A 29 -11.70 3.87 17.66
C VAL A 29 -12.37 5.00 16.87
N SER A 30 -12.37 6.23 17.40
CA SER A 30 -12.96 7.38 16.70
C SER A 30 -12.32 7.63 15.34
N LEU A 31 -10.99 7.54 15.24
CA LEU A 31 -10.29 7.68 13.97
C LEU A 31 -10.70 6.60 12.96
N ARG A 32 -10.90 5.36 13.40
CA ARG A 32 -11.36 4.27 12.51
C ARG A 32 -12.76 4.54 11.98
N ASP A 33 -13.65 5.05 12.82
CA ASP A 33 -15.03 5.40 12.44
C ASP A 33 -15.05 6.57 11.47
N ASP A 34 -14.26 7.61 11.71
CA ASP A 34 -14.14 8.75 10.80
C ASP A 34 -13.58 8.30 9.44
N LEU A 35 -12.57 7.43 9.42
CA LEU A 35 -12.04 6.84 8.19
C LEU A 35 -13.07 5.97 7.47
N GLN A 36 -13.91 5.23 8.20
CA GLN A 36 -15.01 4.47 7.59
C GLN A 36 -15.99 5.41 6.88
N ARG A 37 -16.39 6.51 7.53
CA ARG A 37 -17.30 7.50 6.95
C ARG A 37 -16.71 8.15 5.70
N ILE A 38 -15.43 8.51 5.74
CA ILE A 38 -14.70 9.05 4.58
C ILE A 38 -14.68 8.02 3.44
N ALA A 39 -14.43 6.74 3.74
CA ALA A 39 -14.41 5.69 2.72
C ALA A 39 -15.78 5.50 2.06
N VAL A 40 -16.85 5.45 2.87
CA VAL A 40 -18.23 5.33 2.36
C VAL A 40 -18.59 6.52 1.48
N ALA A 41 -18.25 7.75 1.89
CA ALA A 41 -18.45 8.94 1.08
C ALA A 41 -17.67 8.87 -0.23
N ALA A 42 -16.37 8.53 -0.18
CA ALA A 42 -15.53 8.40 -1.36
C ALA A 42 -16.07 7.38 -2.37
N ILE A 43 -16.53 6.22 -1.89
CA ILE A 43 -17.14 5.17 -2.71
C ILE A 43 -18.48 5.65 -3.30
N GLY A 44 -19.34 6.28 -2.50
CA GLY A 44 -20.62 6.81 -2.97
C GLY A 44 -20.47 7.86 -4.07
N TYR A 45 -19.59 8.84 -3.88
CA TYR A 45 -19.31 9.87 -4.89
C TYR A 45 -18.72 9.27 -6.18
N ALA A 46 -17.81 8.29 -6.06
CA ALA A 46 -17.26 7.62 -7.22
C ALA A 46 -18.33 6.82 -7.98
N ASN A 47 -19.21 6.08 -7.30
CA ASN A 47 -20.22 5.23 -7.94
C ASN A 47 -21.36 6.01 -8.59
N VAL A 48 -21.81 7.08 -7.93
CA VAL A 48 -22.99 7.86 -8.36
C VAL A 48 -22.59 8.95 -9.35
N HIS A 49 -21.48 9.65 -9.09
CA HIS A 49 -21.09 10.85 -9.84
C HIS A 49 -19.81 10.67 -10.67
N GLY A 50 -19.08 9.56 -10.50
CA GLY A 50 -17.75 9.41 -11.10
C GLY A 50 -16.68 10.32 -10.49
N ASP A 51 -16.98 10.98 -9.37
CA ASP A 51 -16.07 11.89 -8.70
C ASP A 51 -15.16 11.12 -7.71
N VAL A 52 -13.85 11.17 -7.96
CA VAL A 52 -12.82 10.49 -7.17
C VAL A 52 -12.01 11.43 -6.29
N THR A 53 -12.35 12.72 -6.27
CA THR A 53 -11.59 13.77 -5.56
C THR A 53 -11.50 13.49 -4.06
N ILE A 54 -12.61 13.03 -3.45
CA ILE A 54 -12.65 12.64 -2.03
C ILE A 54 -11.70 11.47 -1.77
N ALA A 55 -11.72 10.46 -2.64
CA ALA A 55 -10.86 9.29 -2.52
C ALA A 55 -9.37 9.66 -2.64
N GLN A 56 -9.02 10.49 -3.62
CA GLN A 56 -7.67 10.99 -3.83
C GLN A 56 -7.17 11.83 -2.66
N ALA A 57 -7.99 12.78 -2.18
CA ALA A 57 -7.66 13.60 -1.02
C ALA A 57 -7.42 12.75 0.23
N ALA A 58 -8.28 11.75 0.48
CA ALA A 58 -8.15 10.83 1.61
C ALA A 58 -6.87 10.00 1.52
N VAL A 59 -6.54 9.47 0.34
CA VAL A 59 -5.32 8.65 0.14
C VAL A 59 -4.05 9.51 0.21
N ALA A 60 -4.07 10.74 -0.29
CA ALA A 60 -2.92 11.65 -0.27
C ALA A 60 -2.46 12.00 1.16
N VAL A 61 -3.40 12.12 2.11
CA VAL A 61 -3.07 12.42 3.52
C VAL A 61 -2.65 11.19 4.32
N MET A 62 -2.93 9.97 3.83
CA MET A 62 -2.50 8.76 4.50
C MET A 62 -1.01 8.51 4.27
N THR A 63 -0.25 8.41 5.35
CA THR A 63 1.17 8.01 5.27
C THR A 63 1.31 6.61 4.67
N LYS A 64 2.26 6.45 3.74
CA LYS A 64 2.57 5.17 3.07
C LYS A 64 2.72 4.04 4.10
N GLY A 65 1.98 2.95 3.94
CA GLY A 65 2.02 1.82 4.87
C GLY A 65 0.87 0.82 4.69
N VAL A 66 0.82 -0.16 5.61
CA VAL A 66 -0.21 -1.21 5.61
C VAL A 66 -1.62 -0.60 5.69
N THR A 67 -1.81 0.40 6.55
CA THR A 67 -3.10 1.08 6.76
C THR A 67 -3.61 1.74 5.47
N ALA A 68 -2.76 2.48 4.77
CA ALA A 68 -3.11 3.10 3.48
C ALA A 68 -3.43 2.03 2.42
N SER A 69 -2.68 0.92 2.41
CA SER A 69 -2.90 -0.18 1.46
C SER A 69 -4.24 -0.87 1.68
N LYS A 70 -4.64 -1.09 2.95
CA LYS A 70 -5.95 -1.65 3.31
C LYS A 70 -7.08 -0.71 2.93
N PHE A 71 -6.91 0.58 3.21
CA PHE A 71 -7.89 1.60 2.86
C PHE A 71 -8.10 1.70 1.34
N ILE A 72 -7.02 1.75 0.56
CA ILE A 72 -7.11 1.74 -0.92
C ILE A 72 -7.77 0.44 -1.40
N ALA A 73 -7.41 -0.71 -0.83
CA ALA A 73 -8.03 -1.99 -1.20
C ALA A 73 -9.53 -2.00 -0.92
N TYR A 74 -9.97 -1.40 0.18
CA TYR A 74 -11.39 -1.25 0.50
C TYR A 74 -12.11 -0.37 -0.53
N LEU A 75 -11.54 0.79 -0.85
CA LEU A 75 -12.08 1.69 -1.88
C LEU A 75 -12.20 1.00 -3.25
N CYS A 76 -11.16 0.27 -3.66
CA CYS A 76 -11.17 -0.46 -4.92
C CYS A 76 -12.10 -1.68 -4.91
N ALA A 77 -12.34 -2.31 -3.76
CA ALA A 77 -13.24 -3.46 -3.70
C ALA A 77 -14.71 -3.06 -3.93
N HIS A 78 -15.13 -1.88 -3.46
CA HIS A 78 -16.55 -1.51 -3.41
C HIS A 78 -16.94 -0.26 -4.21
N GLY A 79 -15.97 0.57 -4.60
CA GLY A 79 -16.20 1.78 -5.39
C GLY A 79 -15.86 1.62 -6.86
N GLN A 80 -16.07 2.64 -7.69
CA GLN A 80 -15.58 2.72 -9.07
C GLN A 80 -14.13 3.22 -9.12
N LEU A 81 -13.27 2.56 -8.35
CA LEU A 81 -11.93 3.04 -8.04
C LEU A 81 -10.87 1.96 -8.34
N GLU A 82 -9.76 2.35 -8.92
CA GLU A 82 -8.59 1.49 -9.12
C GLU A 82 -7.37 2.15 -8.50
N LYS A 83 -6.43 1.34 -8.00
CA LYS A 83 -5.17 1.85 -7.48
C LYS A 83 -4.36 2.51 -8.59
N ASP A 84 -3.79 3.68 -8.29
CA ASP A 84 -2.90 4.42 -9.18
C ASP A 84 -1.61 4.79 -8.44
N ASP A 85 -0.45 4.63 -9.08
CA ASP A 85 0.85 4.87 -8.43
C ASP A 85 1.17 6.35 -8.24
N LYS A 86 0.53 7.26 -9.00
CA LYS A 86 0.76 8.71 -8.92
C LYS A 86 -0.29 9.41 -8.06
N LEU A 87 -1.56 9.09 -8.29
CA LEU A 87 -2.72 9.73 -7.65
C LEU A 87 -3.23 8.96 -6.43
N GLY A 88 -2.68 7.78 -6.17
CA GLY A 88 -3.17 6.84 -5.15
C GLY A 88 -4.34 6.01 -5.66
N VAL A 89 -5.35 6.67 -6.24
CA VAL A 89 -6.51 6.04 -6.90
C VAL A 89 -6.96 6.82 -8.14
N ARG A 90 -7.55 6.10 -9.10
CA ARG A 90 -8.19 6.63 -10.31
C ARG A 90 -9.60 6.07 -10.49
N TYR A 91 -10.42 6.77 -11.25
CA TYR A 91 -11.76 6.29 -11.61
C TYR A 91 -11.68 5.15 -12.63
N ILE A 92 -12.49 4.12 -12.43
CA ILE A 92 -12.76 3.09 -13.44
C ILE A 92 -14.25 2.81 -13.51
N LYS A 93 -14.79 2.70 -14.73
CA LYS A 93 -16.19 2.31 -14.89
C LYS A 93 -16.32 0.81 -14.64
N ARG A 94 -17.27 0.45 -13.78
CA ARG A 94 -17.60 -0.93 -13.42
C ARG A 94 -19.11 -1.11 -13.36
N ASP A 95 -19.57 -2.28 -13.80
CA ASP A 95 -20.98 -2.63 -13.84
C ASP A 95 -21.43 -3.40 -12.59
N ASP A 96 -20.48 -3.92 -11.79
CA ASP A 96 -20.69 -4.75 -10.60
C ASP A 96 -20.76 -3.95 -9.28
N VAL A 97 -21.03 -2.65 -9.35
CA VAL A 97 -21.04 -1.75 -8.19
C VAL A 97 -22.42 -1.14 -7.94
N THR A 98 -22.82 -1.11 -6.67
CA THR A 98 -24.08 -0.49 -6.24
C THR A 98 -24.03 1.02 -6.39
N LYS A 99 -25.08 1.60 -6.99
CA LYS A 99 -25.29 3.05 -7.12
C LYS A 99 -26.40 3.58 -6.22
N ASP A 100 -27.20 2.70 -5.63
CA ASP A 100 -28.18 3.09 -4.62
C ASP A 100 -27.44 3.46 -3.31
N VAL A 101 -27.59 4.71 -2.88
CA VAL A 101 -26.91 5.25 -1.70
C VAL A 101 -27.35 4.54 -0.41
N ALA A 102 -28.63 4.18 -0.28
CA ALA A 102 -29.13 3.53 0.93
C ALA A 102 -28.60 2.11 1.05
N GLU A 103 -28.59 1.37 -0.05
CA GLU A 103 -28.03 0.03 -0.13
C GLU A 103 -26.50 0.06 0.12
N LEU A 104 -25.81 1.06 -0.43
CA LEU A 104 -24.37 1.24 -0.28
C LEU A 104 -23.99 1.52 1.17
N VAL A 105 -24.69 2.43 1.87
CA VAL A 105 -24.43 2.70 3.29
C VAL A 105 -24.63 1.45 4.13
N THR A 106 -25.69 0.69 3.87
CA THR A 106 -26.01 -0.53 4.62
C THR A 106 -24.94 -1.61 4.38
N THR A 107 -24.58 -1.84 3.13
CA THR A 107 -23.60 -2.88 2.74
C THR A 107 -22.18 -2.55 3.22
N LEU A 108 -21.82 -1.27 3.25
CA LEU A 108 -20.50 -0.81 3.68
C LEU A 108 -20.40 -0.61 5.20
N ALA A 109 -21.51 -0.54 5.93
CA ALA A 109 -21.48 -0.44 7.39
C ALA A 109 -20.87 -1.69 8.04
N ASP A 110 -21.16 -2.86 7.47
CA ASP A 110 -20.70 -4.16 7.98
C ASP A 110 -19.30 -4.54 7.51
N LYS A 111 -18.80 -3.93 6.42
CA LYS A 111 -17.47 -4.20 5.87
C LYS A 111 -16.50 -3.11 6.30
N LYS A 112 -15.68 -3.39 7.33
CA LYS A 112 -14.73 -2.39 7.84
C LYS A 112 -13.49 -2.28 6.97
N TRP A 113 -13.07 -1.05 6.67
CA TRP A 113 -11.90 -0.78 5.82
C TRP A 113 -10.59 -1.41 6.36
N PHE A 114 -10.47 -1.54 7.69
CA PHE A 114 -9.27 -2.07 8.33
C PHE A 114 -9.18 -3.61 8.33
N ASP A 115 -10.29 -4.29 8.01
CA ASP A 115 -10.35 -5.74 7.85
C ASP A 115 -10.01 -6.17 6.42
N HIS A 116 -10.09 -5.25 5.46
CA HIS A 116 -9.67 -5.51 4.09
C HIS A 116 -8.16 -5.67 4.01
N THR A 117 -7.69 -6.86 3.69
CA THR A 117 -6.36 -7.05 3.12
C THR A 117 -6.43 -6.76 1.64
N ALA A 118 -5.44 -6.05 1.10
CA ALA A 118 -5.25 -6.04 -0.35
C ALA A 118 -5.19 -7.50 -0.81
N ALA A 119 -6.24 -7.96 -1.49
CA ALA A 119 -6.15 -9.21 -2.21
C ALA A 119 -4.89 -9.09 -3.07
N ARG A 120 -3.99 -10.09 -3.04
CA ARG A 120 -2.96 -10.16 -4.07
C ARG A 120 -3.73 -10.02 -5.37
N VAL A 121 -3.47 -8.94 -6.10
CA VAL A 121 -4.03 -8.74 -7.44
C VAL A 121 -3.84 -10.09 -8.11
N LYS A 122 -4.94 -10.81 -8.39
CA LYS A 122 -4.87 -12.01 -9.22
C LYS A 122 -4.40 -11.44 -10.54
N LYS A 123 -3.09 -11.52 -10.80
CA LYS A 123 -2.57 -11.19 -12.11
C LYS A 123 -3.26 -12.19 -13.03
N GLU A 124 -4.13 -11.69 -13.90
CA GLU A 124 -4.81 -12.52 -14.91
C GLU A 124 -3.79 -13.14 -15.87
N GLU A 125 -2.57 -12.59 -15.91
CA GLU A 125 -1.42 -13.08 -16.66
C GLU A 125 -0.18 -13.26 -15.76
N TYR A 126 0.42 -14.46 -15.78
CA TYR A 126 1.66 -14.74 -15.06
C TYR A 126 2.86 -14.13 -15.81
N ASP A 127 3.24 -12.91 -15.43
CA ASP A 127 4.45 -12.27 -15.96
C ASP A 127 5.70 -12.77 -15.20
N ALA A 128 6.37 -13.75 -15.80
CA ALA A 128 7.62 -14.33 -15.30
C ALA A 128 8.77 -13.31 -15.22
N LYS A 129 8.78 -12.29 -16.10
CA LYS A 129 9.80 -11.23 -16.11
C LYS A 129 9.68 -10.39 -14.85
N ASP A 130 8.46 -9.99 -14.53
CA ASP A 130 8.14 -9.20 -13.34
C ASP A 130 8.51 -9.92 -12.03
N GLU A 131 8.23 -11.22 -11.95
CA GLU A 131 8.54 -12.00 -10.76
C GLU A 131 10.05 -12.21 -10.60
N LEU A 132 10.76 -12.48 -11.70
CA LEU A 132 12.21 -12.60 -11.70
C LEU A 132 12.89 -11.26 -11.34
N GLN A 133 12.38 -10.14 -11.84
CA GLN A 133 12.86 -8.79 -11.50
C GLN A 133 12.72 -8.50 -9.99
N ARG A 134 11.63 -8.94 -9.36
CA ARG A 134 11.43 -8.81 -7.90
C ARG A 134 12.42 -9.65 -7.11
N VAL A 135 12.75 -10.85 -7.58
CA VAL A 135 13.77 -11.71 -6.95
C VAL A 135 15.15 -11.05 -7.05
N ILE A 136 15.55 -10.59 -8.25
CA ILE A 136 16.82 -9.88 -8.47
C ILE A 136 16.93 -8.67 -7.55
N THR A 137 15.89 -7.84 -7.49
CA THR A 137 15.88 -6.63 -6.65
C THR A 137 16.05 -6.94 -5.16
N ARG A 138 15.43 -8.04 -4.69
CA ARG A 138 15.59 -8.50 -3.30
C ARG A 138 17.01 -8.95 -3.02
N LEU A 139 17.62 -9.72 -3.93
CA LEU A 139 19.00 -10.18 -3.82
C LEU A 139 20.01 -9.02 -3.84
N GLN A 140 19.84 -8.05 -4.76
CA GLN A 140 20.68 -6.85 -4.80
C GLN A 140 20.57 -5.98 -3.54
N LYS A 141 19.38 -5.91 -2.94
CA LYS A 141 19.21 -5.21 -1.65
C LYS A 141 19.86 -5.97 -0.49
N ALA A 142 19.80 -7.29 -0.49
CA ALA A 142 20.46 -8.12 0.51
C ALA A 142 21.99 -8.03 0.40
N ALA A 143 22.52 -8.02 -0.84
CA ALA A 143 23.94 -7.86 -1.15
C ALA A 143 24.55 -6.55 -0.62
N LYS A 144 23.75 -5.49 -0.51
CA LYS A 144 24.20 -4.17 -0.01
C LYS A 144 24.23 -4.07 1.52
N LYS A 145 23.86 -5.12 2.26
CA LYS A 145 23.90 -5.13 3.72
C LYS A 145 25.28 -5.55 4.21
N GLU A 146 25.80 -4.85 5.22
CA GLU A 146 27.04 -5.26 5.90
C GLU A 146 26.91 -6.67 6.48
N GLY A 147 27.95 -7.49 6.29
CA GLY A 147 28.01 -8.88 6.78
C GLY A 147 27.35 -9.94 5.89
N VAL A 148 26.84 -9.57 4.70
CA VAL A 148 26.29 -10.54 3.74
C VAL A 148 27.33 -10.87 2.67
N VAL A 149 27.70 -12.15 2.57
CA VAL A 149 28.55 -12.68 1.49
C VAL A 149 27.65 -13.15 0.35
N VAL A 150 27.83 -12.56 -0.84
CA VAL A 150 27.10 -12.96 -2.05
C VAL A 150 27.95 -13.95 -2.83
N HIS A 151 27.58 -15.23 -2.76
CA HIS A 151 28.14 -16.22 -3.66
C HIS A 151 27.54 -16.03 -5.06
N TYR A 152 28.40 -16.02 -6.09
CA TYR A 152 28.01 -15.84 -7.51
C TYR A 152 27.47 -14.44 -7.88
N GLU A 153 28.11 -13.37 -7.38
CA GLU A 153 27.77 -11.97 -7.72
C GLU A 153 27.72 -11.70 -9.23
N THR A 154 28.66 -12.27 -9.99
CA THR A 154 28.71 -12.15 -11.46
C THR A 154 27.47 -12.76 -12.12
N LEU A 155 26.99 -13.91 -11.63
CA LEU A 155 25.78 -14.55 -12.14
C LEU A 155 24.54 -13.69 -11.84
N LEU A 156 24.47 -13.10 -10.65
CA LEU A 156 23.39 -12.18 -10.29
C LEU A 156 23.37 -10.95 -11.22
N ALA A 157 24.53 -10.39 -11.56
CA ALA A 157 24.64 -9.28 -12.50
C ALA A 157 24.20 -9.68 -13.92
N GLN A 158 24.62 -10.85 -14.40
CA GLN A 158 24.26 -11.36 -15.72
C GLN A 158 22.75 -11.64 -15.84
N VAL A 159 22.15 -12.29 -14.83
CA VAL A 159 20.70 -12.56 -14.80
C VAL A 159 19.90 -11.25 -14.76
N ALA A 160 20.36 -10.25 -14.00
CA ALA A 160 19.74 -8.92 -14.00
C ALA A 160 19.77 -8.25 -15.39
N LEU A 161 20.85 -8.48 -16.14
CA LEU A 161 21.09 -7.88 -17.44
C LEU A 161 20.22 -8.53 -18.54
N VAL A 162 20.08 -9.85 -18.51
CA VAL A 162 19.17 -10.62 -19.39
C VAL A 162 17.71 -10.21 -19.14
N VAL A 163 17.29 -10.06 -17.89
CA VAL A 163 15.91 -9.63 -17.57
C VAL A 163 15.63 -8.20 -18.03
N ALA A 164 16.62 -7.31 -17.97
CA ALA A 164 16.48 -5.93 -18.40
C ALA A 164 16.43 -5.78 -19.94
N LYS A 165 17.20 -6.59 -20.68
CA LYS A 165 17.48 -6.36 -22.11
C LYS A 165 17.03 -7.48 -23.06
N GLY A 166 16.64 -8.66 -22.58
CA GLY A 166 16.28 -9.82 -23.41
C GLY A 166 17.39 -10.87 -23.49
N VAL A 167 17.14 -11.97 -24.22
CA VAL A 167 18.05 -13.14 -24.29
C VAL A 167 19.27 -12.89 -25.18
N ASP A 168 19.19 -11.93 -26.11
CA ASP A 168 20.25 -11.64 -27.09
C ASP A 168 21.36 -10.71 -26.58
N VAL A 169 21.65 -10.75 -25.27
CA VAL A 169 22.59 -9.82 -24.67
C VAL A 169 23.95 -10.46 -24.49
N GLU A 170 24.96 -9.85 -25.09
CA GLU A 170 26.36 -10.19 -24.88
C GLU A 170 26.70 -10.08 -23.38
N LEU A 171 26.97 -11.22 -22.74
CA LEU A 171 27.28 -11.27 -21.32
C LEU A 171 28.77 -10.94 -21.11
N PRO A 172 29.10 -10.00 -20.21
CA PRO A 172 30.49 -9.76 -19.86
C PRO A 172 31.08 -11.03 -19.22
N LEU A 173 32.21 -11.48 -19.76
CA LEU A 173 32.94 -12.64 -19.26
C LEU A 173 33.35 -12.42 -17.79
N PRO A 174 33.26 -13.46 -16.94
CA PRO A 174 33.73 -13.38 -15.57
C PRO A 174 35.21 -12.99 -15.57
N LYS A 175 35.58 -12.03 -14.72
CA LYS A 175 36.99 -11.73 -14.48
C LYS A 175 37.64 -12.99 -13.91
N ALA A 176 38.68 -13.47 -14.59
CA ALA A 176 39.49 -14.58 -14.12
C ALA A 176 40.04 -14.23 -12.71
N ALA A 177 39.93 -15.22 -11.81
CA ALA A 177 40.48 -15.15 -10.47
C ALA A 177 42.01 -15.13 -10.49
#